data_AF-A0A8T5U1M7-F1
#
_entry.id   AF-A0A8T5U1M7-F1
#
_cell.length_a   1.000
_cell.length_b   1.000
_cell.length_c   1.000
_cell.angle_alpha   90.00
_cell.angle_beta   90.00
_cell.angle_gamma   90.00
#
_symmetry.space_group_name_H-M   'P 1'
#
loop_
_entity.id
_entity.type
_entity.pdbx_description
1 polymer ?
#
loop_
_entity_poly.entity_id
_entity_poly.type
_entity_poly.pdbx_seq_one_letter_code
_entity_poly.pdbx_strand_id
1 'polypeptide(L)'
;MKFKIEFGRQGNFILALLLLHFVFFGYLSNTYEKNIGDGILFLYKTIFNPVSIFSGIILFGIVFIMVLRENFFEYGIRNSIWLIPFIIVMSWIWYWFINGFDISMIGIYFIRIETYINILVLLGINLLSALLAAITKESYARFSRRIKEIET
;
A
#
# COMPACT_ATOMS: atom_id res chain seq x y z
N MET A 1 15.97 -28.33 -4.64
CA MET A 1 15.51 -27.05 -4.06
C MET A 1 14.00 -27.12 -3.89
N LYS A 2 13.49 -27.38 -2.68
CA LYS A 2 12.04 -27.55 -2.46
C LYS A 2 11.39 -26.17 -2.35
N PHE A 3 10.65 -25.75 -3.38
CA PHE A 3 9.75 -24.60 -3.30
C PHE A 3 8.60 -24.93 -2.32
N LYS A 4 8.81 -24.69 -1.02
CA LYS A 4 7.72 -24.60 -0.05
C LYS A 4 7.02 -23.27 -0.30
N ILE A 5 5.99 -23.30 -1.15
CA ILE A 5 5.07 -22.18 -1.34
C ILE A 5 4.30 -22.03 -0.03
N GLU A 6 4.65 -21.04 0.77
CA GLU A 6 3.89 -20.65 1.96
C GLU A 6 2.60 -19.93 1.51
N PHE A 7 1.60 -20.72 1.11
CA PHE A 7 0.32 -20.27 0.58
C PHE A 7 -0.35 -19.21 1.47
N GLY A 8 -0.24 -19.34 2.80
CA GLY A 8 -0.79 -18.36 3.74
C GLY A 8 -0.15 -16.97 3.63
N ARG A 9 1.16 -16.90 3.42
CA ARG A 9 1.91 -15.62 3.30
C ARG A 9 1.64 -14.94 1.97
N GLN A 10 1.69 -15.71 0.88
CA GLN A 10 1.37 -15.18 -0.45
C GLN A 10 -0.08 -14.69 -0.52
N GLY A 11 -1.02 -15.41 0.11
CA GLY A 11 -2.43 -15.00 0.19
C GLY A 11 -2.64 -13.64 0.87
N ASN A 12 -1.90 -13.34 1.93
CA ASN A 12 -2.01 -12.04 2.62
C ASN A 12 -1.50 -10.89 1.75
N PHE A 13 -0.36 -11.07 1.07
CA PHE A 13 0.16 -10.07 0.14
C PHE A 13 -0.77 -9.88 -1.08
N ILE A 14 -1.28 -10.97 -1.65
CA ILE A 14 -2.27 -10.91 -2.74
C ILE A 14 -3.54 -10.18 -2.30
N LEU A 15 -4.02 -10.42 -1.07
CA LEU A 15 -5.16 -9.67 -0.55
C LEU A 15 -4.87 -8.17 -0.45
N ALA A 16 -3.68 -7.77 -0.01
CA ALA A 16 -3.29 -6.37 0.02
C ALA A 16 -3.27 -5.76 -1.39
N LEU A 17 -2.79 -6.50 -2.40
CA LEU A 17 -2.86 -6.08 -3.80
C LEU A 17 -4.31 -5.93 -4.29
N LEU A 18 -5.21 -6.85 -3.94
CA LEU A 18 -6.62 -6.74 -4.30
C LEU A 18 -7.28 -5.54 -3.61
N LEU A 19 -6.98 -5.29 -2.34
CA LEU A 19 -7.47 -4.11 -1.62
C LEU A 19 -6.93 -2.81 -2.22
N LEU A 20 -5.65 -2.77 -2.61
CA LEU A 20 -5.11 -1.63 -3.34
C LEU A 20 -5.89 -1.39 -4.64
N HIS A 21 -6.06 -2.44 -5.44
CA HIS A 21 -6.71 -2.33 -6.74
C HIS A 21 -8.18 -1.92 -6.63
N PHE A 22 -8.97 -2.58 -5.79
CA PHE A 22 -10.42 -2.36 -5.71
C PHE A 22 -10.81 -1.26 -4.73
N VAL A 23 -10.13 -1.15 -3.59
CA VAL A 23 -10.51 -0.19 -2.54
C VAL A 23 -9.78 1.14 -2.73
N PHE A 24 -8.45 1.13 -2.77
CA PHE A 24 -7.69 2.38 -2.88
C PHE A 24 -7.89 3.04 -4.25
N PHE A 25 -7.59 2.34 -5.34
CA PHE A 25 -7.77 2.90 -6.68
C PHE A 25 -9.24 3.03 -7.10
N GLY A 26 -10.13 2.15 -6.60
CA GLY A 26 -11.56 2.31 -6.78
C GLY A 26 -12.10 3.57 -6.11
N TYR A 27 -11.65 3.87 -4.88
CA TYR A 27 -11.98 5.13 -4.20
C TYR A 27 -11.50 6.35 -4.98
N LEU A 28 -10.25 6.34 -5.47
CA LEU A 28 -9.72 7.45 -6.28
C LEU A 28 -10.52 7.66 -7.56
N SER A 29 -10.82 6.57 -8.27
CA SER A 29 -11.59 6.63 -9.51
C SER A 29 -13.03 7.11 -9.29
N ASN A 30 -13.65 6.71 -8.18
CA ASN A 30 -14.98 7.20 -7.82
C ASN A 30 -14.97 8.68 -7.38
N THR A 31 -13.89 9.14 -6.74
CA THR A 31 -13.79 10.52 -6.24
C THR A 31 -13.53 11.53 -7.36
N TYR A 32 -12.68 11.18 -8.33
CA TYR A 32 -12.26 12.10 -9.38
C TYR A 32 -12.84 11.80 -10.76
N GLU A 33 -13.44 10.61 -10.95
CA GLU A 33 -13.89 10.13 -12.26
C GLU A 33 -12.77 10.27 -13.32
N LYS A 34 -13.03 11.00 -14.40
CA LYS A 34 -12.04 11.28 -15.45
C LYS A 34 -11.17 12.51 -15.17
N ASN A 35 -11.47 13.29 -14.14
CA ASN A 35 -10.80 14.57 -13.86
C ASN A 35 -9.53 14.42 -13.00
N ILE A 36 -9.10 13.19 -12.70
CA ILE A 36 -7.91 12.95 -11.87
C ILE A 36 -6.60 13.39 -12.55
N GLY A 37 -6.60 13.49 -13.89
CA GLY A 37 -5.45 13.94 -14.67
C GLY A 37 -4.19 13.13 -14.37
N ASP A 38 -3.09 13.83 -14.10
CA ASP A 38 -1.81 13.21 -13.73
C ASP A 38 -1.72 12.79 -12.24
N GLY A 39 -2.73 13.09 -11.43
CA GLY A 39 -2.78 12.71 -10.01
C GLY A 39 -2.89 11.21 -9.78
N ILE A 40 -3.43 10.46 -10.74
CA ILE A 40 -3.45 8.98 -10.68
C ILE A 40 -2.04 8.40 -10.86
N LEU A 41 -1.18 9.10 -11.60
CA LEU A 41 0.22 8.70 -11.81
C LEU A 41 1.08 9.13 -10.63
N PHE A 42 0.92 10.38 -10.21
CA PHE A 42 1.62 11.00 -9.09
C PHE A 42 0.73 11.03 -7.85
N LEU A 43 0.56 9.86 -7.25
CA LEU A 43 -0.35 9.63 -6.11
C LEU A 43 -0.12 10.57 -4.93
N TYR A 44 1.09 11.11 -4.71
CA TYR A 44 1.30 12.12 -3.66
C TYR A 44 0.38 13.34 -3.82
N LYS A 45 0.08 13.76 -5.06
CA LYS A 45 -0.81 14.89 -5.33
C LYS A 45 -2.22 14.58 -4.84
N THR A 46 -2.65 13.35 -5.05
CA THR A 46 -3.99 12.87 -4.68
C THR A 46 -4.08 12.61 -3.19
N ILE A 47 -3.09 11.93 -2.60
CA ILE A 47 -3.04 11.59 -1.17
C ILE A 47 -3.15 12.83 -0.28
N PHE A 48 -2.52 13.93 -0.66
CA PHE A 48 -2.55 15.19 0.09
C PHE A 48 -3.62 16.18 -0.41
N ASN A 49 -4.47 15.78 -1.36
CA ASN A 49 -5.55 16.64 -1.83
C ASN A 49 -6.74 16.56 -0.85
N PRO A 50 -7.29 17.70 -0.40
CA PRO A 50 -8.47 17.73 0.48
C PRO A 50 -9.68 16.98 -0.08
N VAL A 51 -9.85 16.97 -1.40
CA VAL A 51 -10.95 16.26 -2.09
C VAL A 51 -10.87 14.75 -1.86
N SER A 52 -9.67 14.19 -1.68
CA SER A 52 -9.48 12.76 -1.44
C SER A 52 -8.70 12.47 -0.16
N ILE A 53 -9.00 13.21 0.90
CA ILE A 53 -8.36 13.10 2.22
C ILE A 53 -8.36 11.66 2.78
N PHE A 54 -9.37 10.85 2.45
CA PHE A 54 -9.44 9.45 2.88
C PHE A 54 -8.49 8.52 2.13
N SER A 55 -7.93 8.92 0.98
CA SER A 55 -7.04 8.04 0.19
C SER A 55 -5.79 7.65 0.97
N GLY A 56 -5.16 8.60 1.67
CA GLY A 56 -4.03 8.34 2.55
C GLY A 56 -4.40 7.38 3.69
N ILE A 57 -5.58 7.56 4.30
CA ILE A 57 -6.09 6.70 5.38
C ILE A 57 -6.36 5.27 4.87
N ILE A 58 -6.93 5.14 3.68
CA ILE A 58 -7.19 3.84 3.03
C ILE A 58 -5.87 3.13 2.74
N LEU A 59 -4.90 3.80 2.12
CA LEU A 59 -3.58 3.24 1.84
C LEU A 59 -2.89 2.80 3.14
N PHE A 60 -2.92 3.67 4.15
CA PHE A 60 -2.39 3.38 5.47
C PHE A 60 -3.06 2.13 6.07
N GLY A 61 -4.39 2.04 6.03
CA GLY A 61 -5.16 0.91 6.57
C GLY A 61 -4.87 -0.41 5.87
N ILE A 62 -4.72 -0.40 4.54
CA ILE A 62 -4.39 -1.60 3.75
C ILE A 62 -3.02 -2.14 4.17
N VAL A 63 -2.00 -1.28 4.23
CA VAL A 63 -0.65 -1.68 4.65
C VAL A 63 -0.66 -2.13 6.11
N PHE A 64 -1.43 -1.45 6.96
CA PHE A 64 -1.51 -1.74 8.39
C PHE A 64 -2.06 -3.16 8.61
N ILE A 65 -3.18 -3.48 7.96
CA ILE A 65 -3.82 -4.80 8.05
C ILE A 65 -2.89 -5.88 7.47
N MET A 66 -2.24 -5.61 6.34
CA MET A 66 -1.29 -6.54 5.73
C MET A 66 -0.19 -6.91 6.73
N VAL A 67 0.44 -5.93 7.38
CA VAL A 67 1.54 -6.19 8.33
C VAL A 67 1.02 -6.82 9.63
N LEU A 68 -0.14 -6.40 10.13
CA LEU A 68 -0.74 -6.96 11.35
C LEU A 68 -1.00 -8.47 11.20
N ARG A 69 -1.44 -8.89 10.02
CA ARG A 69 -1.72 -10.29 9.69
C ARG A 69 -0.46 -11.14 9.52
N GLU A 70 0.72 -10.55 9.34
CA GLU A 70 1.94 -11.32 9.16
C GLU A 70 2.53 -11.84 10.46
N ASN A 71 2.96 -13.09 10.48
CA ASN A 71 3.50 -13.74 11.67
C ASN A 71 4.80 -13.10 12.16
N PHE A 72 5.61 -12.57 11.25
CA PHE A 72 6.93 -12.00 11.52
C PHE A 72 7.02 -10.56 10.99
N PHE A 73 7.41 -9.63 11.86
CA PHE A 73 7.44 -8.19 11.55
C PHE A 73 8.37 -7.82 10.40
N GLU A 74 9.55 -8.42 10.35
CA GLU A 74 10.53 -8.16 9.29
C GLU A 74 9.97 -8.46 7.89
N TYR A 75 9.15 -9.50 7.77
CA TYR A 75 8.50 -9.85 6.51
C TYR A 75 7.36 -8.88 6.19
N GLY A 76 6.60 -8.43 7.19
CA GLY A 76 5.59 -7.39 7.00
C GLY A 76 6.19 -6.08 6.47
N ILE A 77 7.29 -5.61 7.08
CA ILE A 77 8.01 -4.41 6.63
C ILE A 77 8.62 -4.63 5.24
N ARG A 78 9.21 -5.79 4.97
CA ARG A 78 9.72 -6.12 3.63
C ARG A 78 8.60 -6.09 2.59
N ASN A 79 7.43 -6.65 2.91
CA ASN A 79 6.27 -6.66 2.03
C ASN A 79 5.72 -5.23 1.80
N SER A 80 5.74 -4.35 2.80
CA SER A 80 5.27 -2.96 2.62
C SER A 80 6.16 -2.15 1.68
N ILE A 81 7.48 -2.42 1.68
CA ILE A 81 8.42 -1.85 0.70
C ILE A 81 8.16 -2.43 -0.69
N TRP A 82 8.01 -3.76 -0.80
CA TRP A 82 7.70 -4.41 -2.08
C TRP A 82 6.36 -3.99 -2.66
N LEU A 83 5.42 -3.54 -1.84
CA LEU A 83 4.13 -3.05 -2.29
C LEU A 83 4.24 -1.77 -3.14
N ILE A 84 5.28 -0.96 -2.92
CA ILE A 84 5.46 0.34 -3.61
C ILE A 84 5.55 0.18 -5.15
N PRO A 85 6.45 -0.66 -5.71
CA PRO A 85 6.47 -0.87 -7.16
C PRO A 85 5.14 -1.43 -7.69
N PHE A 86 4.41 -2.25 -6.93
CA PHE A 86 3.07 -2.70 -7.34
C PHE A 86 2.04 -1.56 -7.36
N ILE A 87 2.07 -0.67 -6.36
CA ILE A 87 1.22 0.53 -6.34
C ILE A 87 1.48 1.40 -7.57
N ILE A 88 2.75 1.60 -7.92
CA ILE A 88 3.15 2.39 -9.10
C ILE A 88 2.65 1.72 -10.39
N VAL A 89 2.85 0.42 -10.55
CA VAL A 89 2.37 -0.30 -11.75
C VAL A 89 0.85 -0.26 -11.84
N MET A 90 0.14 -0.43 -10.71
CA MET A 90 -1.32 -0.28 -10.69
C MET A 90 -1.77 1.14 -11.05
N SER A 91 -1.00 2.16 -10.65
CA SER A 91 -1.28 3.54 -10.99
C SER A 91 -1.21 3.79 -12.50
N TRP A 92 -0.23 3.17 -13.18
CA TRP A 92 -0.14 3.19 -14.65
C TRP A 92 -1.29 2.45 -15.32
N ILE A 93 -1.67 1.28 -14.80
CA ILE A 93 -2.80 0.51 -15.31
C ILE A 93 -4.09 1.34 -15.22
N TRP A 94 -4.35 1.98 -14.07
CA TRP A 94 -5.52 2.85 -13.90
C TRP A 94 -5.46 4.10 -14.78
N TYR A 95 -4.28 4.68 -14.96
CA TYR A 95 -4.09 5.79 -15.90
C TYR A 95 -4.49 5.40 -17.33
N TRP A 96 -4.09 4.21 -17.79
CA TRP A 96 -4.46 3.71 -19.12
C TRP A 96 -5.96 3.47 -19.26
N PHE A 97 -6.63 2.99 -18.21
CA PHE A 97 -8.09 2.86 -18.23
C PHE A 97 -8.82 4.20 -18.35
N ILE A 98 -8.28 5.27 -17.76
CA ILE A 98 -8.92 6.58 -17.74
C ILE A 98 -8.59 7.41 -18.99
N ASN A 99 -7.31 7.45 -19.39
CA ASN A 99 -6.79 8.37 -20.40
C ASN A 99 -6.45 7.68 -21.74
N GLY A 100 -6.57 6.35 -21.80
CA GLY A 100 -6.15 5.55 -22.95
C GLY A 100 -4.73 5.00 -22.81
N PHE A 101 -4.44 3.96 -23.58
CA PHE A 101 -3.16 3.27 -23.54
C PHE A 101 -2.06 4.10 -24.22
N ASP A 102 -1.03 4.48 -23.46
CA ASP A 102 0.16 5.16 -23.96
C ASP A 102 1.41 4.71 -23.18
N ILE A 103 2.36 4.11 -23.89
CA ILE A 103 3.62 3.59 -23.32
C ILE A 103 4.63 4.73 -23.08
N SER A 104 4.55 5.81 -23.87
CA SER A 104 5.50 6.93 -23.78
C SER A 104 5.48 7.60 -22.40
N MET A 105 4.32 7.55 -21.75
CA MET A 105 4.08 8.02 -20.40
C MET A 105 5.00 7.35 -19.36
N ILE A 106 5.35 6.06 -19.51
CA ILE A 106 6.26 5.36 -18.59
C ILE A 106 7.66 6.00 -18.64
N GLY A 107 8.15 6.32 -19.84
CA GLY A 107 9.45 6.99 -20.00
C GLY A 107 9.45 8.38 -19.36
N ILE A 108 8.39 9.16 -19.62
CA ILE A 108 8.22 10.50 -19.04
C ILE A 108 8.13 10.43 -17.51
N TYR A 109 7.47 9.41 -16.96
CA TYR A 109 7.35 9.21 -15.51
C TYR A 109 8.71 9.24 -14.83
N PHE A 110 9.69 8.45 -15.26
CA PHE A 110 10.99 8.36 -14.58
C PHE A 110 11.90 9.60 -14.75
N ILE A 111 11.60 10.47 -15.72
CA ILE A 111 12.34 11.72 -15.94
C ILE A 111 11.86 12.83 -14.99
N ARG A 112 10.59 12.77 -14.57
CA ARG A 112 9.95 13.81 -13.77
C ARG A 112 10.33 13.74 -12.29
N ILE A 113 10.64 14.89 -11.68
CA ILE A 113 10.98 14.99 -10.25
C ILE A 113 9.83 14.50 -9.36
N GLU A 114 8.61 14.68 -9.83
CA GLU A 114 7.37 14.25 -9.20
C GLU A 114 7.35 12.74 -8.91
N THR A 115 8.04 11.91 -9.71
CA THR A 115 8.16 10.47 -9.47
C THR A 115 8.95 10.16 -8.21
N TYR A 116 10.04 10.86 -7.97
CA TYR A 116 10.88 10.65 -6.79
C TYR A 116 10.14 11.09 -5.52
N ILE A 117 9.41 12.20 -5.59
CA ILE A 117 8.52 12.66 -4.51
C ILE A 117 7.43 11.60 -4.26
N ASN A 118 6.82 11.08 -5.33
CA ASN A 118 5.78 10.05 -5.23
C ASN A 118 6.30 8.79 -4.52
N ILE A 119 7.47 8.29 -4.94
CA ILE A 119 8.12 7.13 -4.31
C ILE A 119 8.42 7.40 -2.83
N LEU A 120 8.95 8.58 -2.50
CA LEU A 120 9.29 8.95 -1.13
C LEU A 120 8.05 9.02 -0.23
N VAL A 121 6.95 9.59 -0.73
CA VAL A 121 5.67 9.66 0.01
C VAL A 121 5.07 8.27 0.22
N LEU A 122 5.04 7.43 -0.83
CA LEU A 122 4.57 6.05 -0.71
C LEU A 122 5.44 5.24 0.27
N LEU A 123 6.76 5.42 0.24
CA LEU A 123 7.68 4.80 1.19
C LEU A 123 7.38 5.26 2.62
N GLY A 124 7.21 6.57 2.83
CA GLY A 124 6.90 7.14 4.13
C GLY A 124 5.60 6.57 4.72
N ILE A 125 4.50 6.59 3.96
CA ILE A 125 3.20 6.08 4.42
C ILE A 125 3.26 4.57 4.69
N ASN A 126 3.86 3.80 3.78
CA ASN A 126 3.93 2.35 3.91
C ASN A 126 4.80 1.94 5.11
N LEU A 127 5.94 2.60 5.33
CA LEU A 127 6.81 2.30 6.47
C LEU A 127 6.17 2.73 7.79
N LEU A 128 5.59 3.93 7.86
CA LEU A 128 4.90 4.39 9.06
C LEU A 128 3.75 3.46 9.44
N SER A 129 2.95 3.04 8.46
CA SER A 129 1.88 2.08 8.67
C SER A 129 2.40 0.71 9.14
N ALA A 130 3.44 0.19 8.49
CA ALA A 130 4.05 -1.09 8.85
C ALA A 130 4.64 -1.08 10.27
N LEU A 131 5.34 -0.01 10.64
CA LEU A 131 5.92 0.16 11.98
C LEU A 131 4.84 0.23 13.05
N LEU A 132 3.78 1.00 12.81
CA LEU A 132 2.67 1.11 13.76
C LEU A 132 1.96 -0.25 13.93
N ALA A 133 1.70 -0.97 12.84
CA ALA A 133 1.13 -2.31 12.91
C ALA A 133 2.01 -3.28 13.70
N ALA A 134 3.34 -3.20 13.52
CA ALA A 134 4.29 -4.02 14.24
C ALA A 134 4.24 -3.75 15.76
N ILE A 135 4.28 -2.47 16.15
CA ILE A 135 4.21 -2.03 17.55
C ILE A 135 2.89 -2.47 18.20
N THR A 136 1.77 -2.30 17.49
CA THR A 136 0.44 -2.71 17.98
C THR A 136 0.39 -4.20 18.27
N LYS A 137 0.88 -5.03 17.35
CA LYS A 137 0.88 -6.48 17.50
C LYS A 137 1.81 -6.94 18.64
N GLU A 138 3.00 -6.37 18.75
CA GLU A 138 3.92 -6.70 19.86
C GLU A 138 3.29 -6.35 21.21
N SER A 139 2.65 -5.19 21.31
CA SER A 139 1.96 -4.76 22.52
C SER A 139 0.80 -5.68 22.90
N TYR A 140 0.03 -6.13 21.90
CA TYR A 140 -1.04 -7.12 22.10
C TYR A 140 -0.50 -8.48 22.56
N ALA A 141 0.60 -8.95 21.96
CA ALA A 141 1.24 -10.21 22.35
C ALA A 141 1.77 -10.17 23.79
N ARG A 142 2.39 -9.05 24.21
CA ARG A 142 2.83 -8.84 25.60
C ARG A 142 1.67 -8.87 26.59
N PHE A 143 0.56 -8.20 26.26
CA PHE A 143 -0.63 -8.18 27.10
C PHE A 143 -1.23 -9.57 27.27
N SER A 144 -1.37 -10.34 26.17
CA SER A 144 -1.92 -11.70 26.23
C SER A 144 -1.05 -12.67 27.04
N ARG A 145 0.30 -12.54 26.99
CA ARG A 145 1.21 -13.35 27.81
C ARG A 145 1.02 -13.07 29.31
N ARG A 146 0.92 -11.79 29.69
CA ARG A 146 0.68 -11.39 31.10
C ARG A 146 -0.61 -11.95 31.67
N ILE A 147 -1.70 -11.97 30.89
CA ILE A 147 -2.97 -12.56 31.34
C ILE A 147 -2.81 -14.05 31.62
N LYS A 148 -2.14 -14.79 30.72
CA LYS A 148 -1.90 -16.23 30.93
C LYS A 148 -1.06 -16.51 32.17
N GLU A 149 -0.05 -15.69 32.44
CA GLU A 149 0.78 -15.80 33.66
C GLU A 149 -0.02 -15.53 34.95
N ILE A 150 -1.10 -14.74 34.89
CA ILE A 150 -1.98 -14.48 36.05
C ILE A 150 -3.00 -15.61 36.25
N GLU A 151 -3.37 -16.33 35.20
CA GLU A 151 -4.33 -17.44 35.24
C GLU A 151 -3.70 -18.79 35.64
N THR A 152 -2.36 -18.89 35.72
CA THR A 152 -1.62 -20.12 36.08
C THR A 152 -1.16 -20.09 37.53
#